data_AF-A0A951GK30-F1
#
_entry.id   AF-A0A951GK30-F1
#
_cell.length_a   1.000
_cell.length_b   1.000
_cell.length_c   1.000
_cell.angle_alpha   90.00
_cell.angle_beta   90.00
_cell.angle_gamma   90.00
#
_symmetry.space_group_name_H-M   'P 1'
#
loop_
_entity.id
_entity.type
_entity.pdbx_description
1 polymer ?
#
loop_
_entity_poly.entity_id
_entity_poly.type
_entity_poly.pdbx_seq_one_letter_code
_entity_poly.pdbx_strand_id
1 'polypeptide(L)' 'MQMLSAWLAMGGYAVYVWPAYGIAAVVLGGVMVSSWQRHRESVRTLARLQRQFGSRE' A
#
# COMPACT_ATOMS: atom_id res chain seq x y z
N MET A 1 15.07 27.90 0.45
CA MET A 1 14.53 26.81 -0.41
C MET A 1 15.55 26.19 -1.39
N GLN A 2 16.87 26.35 -1.22
CA GLN A 2 17.88 25.86 -2.21
C GLN A 2 18.74 24.69 -1.72
N MET A 3 18.63 24.30 -0.44
CA MET A 3 19.48 23.26 0.14
C MET A 3 19.01 21.84 -0.21
N LEU A 4 17.70 21.63 -0.33
CA LEU A 4 17.10 20.34 -0.68
C LEU A 4 17.44 19.94 -2.13
N SER A 5 17.39 20.90 -3.06
CA SER A 5 17.76 20.70 -4.45
C SER A 5 19.27 20.50 -4.62
N ALA A 6 20.11 21.20 -3.86
CA ALA A 6 21.56 20.98 -3.84
C ALA A 6 21.94 19.60 -3.28
N TRP A 7 21.23 19.08 -2.27
CA TRP A 7 21.41 17.71 -1.76
C TRP A 7 20.96 16.64 -2.78
N LEU A 8 19.91 16.91 -3.54
CA LEU A 8 19.48 16.06 -4.66
C LEU A 8 20.46 16.11 -5.84
N ALA A 9 21.16 17.24 -6.01
CA ALA A 9 22.03 17.53 -7.15
C ALA A 9 23.54 17.47 -6.84
N MET A 10 23.97 17.24 -5.61
CA MET A 10 25.37 17.07 -5.22
C MET A 10 25.84 15.66 -5.64
N GLY A 11 26.26 15.54 -6.91
CA GLY A 11 27.13 14.46 -7.37
C GLY A 11 26.48 13.13 -7.76
N GLY A 12 25.19 13.09 -8.11
CA GLY A 12 24.57 11.93 -8.78
C GLY A 12 24.15 10.75 -7.89
N TYR A 13 24.36 10.80 -6.57
CA TYR A 13 24.02 9.70 -5.65
C TYR A 13 22.52 9.57 -5.34
N ALA A 14 21.76 10.67 -5.43
CA ALA A 14 20.32 10.67 -5.15
C ALA A 14 19.54 9.74 -6.11
N VAL A 15 20.00 9.60 -7.36
CA VAL A 15 19.44 8.67 -8.35
C VAL A 15 19.61 7.21 -7.95
N TYR A 16 20.57 6.85 -7.09
CA TYR A 16 20.74 5.47 -6.59
C TYR A 16 19.87 5.18 -5.36
N VAL A 17 19.64 6.19 -4.52
CA VAL A 17 18.87 6.04 -3.27
C VAL A 17 17.36 6.04 -3.54
N TRP A 18 16.89 6.95 -4.39
CA TRP A 18 15.46 7.07 -4.72
C TRP A 18 14.79 5.79 -5.24
N PRO A 19 15.37 4.99 -6.15
CA PRO A 19 14.75 3.76 -6.59
C PRO A 19 14.67 2.71 -5.47
N ALA A 20 15.63 2.66 -4.54
CA ALA A 20 15.55 1.77 -3.38
C ALA A 20 14.37 2.15 -2.46
N TYR A 21 14.18 3.45 -2.19
CA TYR A 21 13.01 3.94 -1.45
C TYR A 21 11.71 3.79 -2.24
N GLY A 22 11.74 3.94 -3.57
CA GLY A 22 10.60 3.71 -4.45
C GLY A 22 10.14 2.26 -4.41
N ILE A 23 11.06 1.30 -4.50
CA ILE A 23 10.77 -0.13 -4.37
C ILE A 23 10.20 -0.43 -2.98
N ALA A 24 10.80 0.11 -1.91
CA ALA A 24 10.27 -0.06 -0.56
C ALA A 24 8.85 0.50 -0.43
N ALA A 25 8.58 1.69 -0.97
CA ALA A 25 7.25 2.30 -0.98
C ALA A 25 6.25 1.49 -1.80
N VAL A 26 6.67 0.90 -2.93
CA VAL A 26 5.84 0.02 -3.76
C VAL A 26 5.52 -1.28 -3.02
N VAL A 27 6.49 -1.89 -2.32
CA VAL A 27 6.27 -3.09 -1.51
C VAL A 27 5.35 -2.81 -0.34
N LEU A 28 5.60 -1.74 0.44
CA LEU A 28 4.72 -1.34 1.54
C LEU A 28 3.32 -1.00 1.03
N GLY A 29 3.23 -0.24 -0.06
CA GLY A 29 1.96 0.10 -0.70
C GLY A 29 1.21 -1.14 -1.20
N GLY A 30 1.91 -2.08 -1.84
CA GLY A 30 1.35 -3.34 -2.31
C GLY A 30 0.83 -4.22 -1.16
N VAL A 31 1.58 -4.32 -0.07
CA VAL A 31 1.14 -5.05 1.14
C VAL A 31 -0.03 -4.34 1.82
N MET A 32 0.00 -3.01 1.92
CA MET A 32 -1.09 -2.22 2.48
C MET A 32 -2.38 -2.38 1.66
N VAL A 33 -2.28 -2.31 0.32
CA VAL A 33 -3.42 -2.51 -0.59
C VAL A 33 -3.91 -3.96 -0.51
N SER A 34 -3.02 -4.94 -0.49
CA SER A 34 -3.38 -6.36 -0.36
C SER A 34 -4.07 -6.66 0.98
N SER A 35 -3.55 -6.09 2.07
CA SER A 35 -4.17 -6.16 3.39
C SER A 35 -5.56 -5.53 3.39
N TRP A 36 -5.71 -4.35 2.80
CA TRP A 36 -7.01 -3.68 2.69
C TRP A 36 -7.99 -4.49 1.84
N GLN A 37 -7.54 -5.06 0.71
CA GLN A 37 -8.37 -5.91 -0.14
C GLN A 37 -8.82 -7.16 0.60
N ARG A 38 -7.92 -7.87 1.28
CA ARG A 38 -8.23 -9.05 2.10
C ARG A 38 -9.19 -8.73 3.24
N HIS A 39 -9.01 -7.60 3.91
CA HIS A 39 -9.95 -7.14 4.93
C HIS A 39 -11.36 -6.91 4.36
N ARG A 40 -11.48 -6.29 3.18
CA ARG A 40 -12.78 -6.10 2.52
C ARG A 40 -13.40 -7.41 2.05
N GLU A 41 -12.58 -8.36 1.64
CA GLU A 41 -13.04 -9.68 1.19
C GLU A 41 -13.58 -10.52 2.34
N SER A 42 -12.90 -10.53 3.50
CA SER A 42 -13.40 -11.17 4.72
C SER A 42 -14.74 -10.59 5.17
N VAL A 43 -14.91 -9.27 5.14
CA VAL A 43 -16.18 -8.62 5.50
C VAL A 43 -17.30 -8.97 4.52
N ARG A 44 -17.00 -9.11 3.23
CA ARG A 44 -17.99 -9.49 2.20
C ARG A 44 -18.44 -10.95 2.32
N THR A 45 -17.53 -11.86 2.68
CA THR A 45 -17.86 -13.27 2.87
C THR A 45 -18.75 -13.47 4.09
N LEU A 46 -18.46 -12.78 5.19
CA LEU A 46 -19.31 -12.79 6.38
C LEU A 46 -20.71 -12.21 6.10
N ALA A 47 -20.79 -11.10 5.37
CA ALA A 47 -22.07 -10.49 4.99
C ALA A 47 -22.93 -11.38 4.08
N ARG A 48 -22.32 -12.22 3.22
CA ARG A 48 -23.05 -13.20 2.38
C ARG A 48 -23.64 -14.33 3.22
N LEU A 49 -22.86 -14.88 4.16
CA LEU A 49 -23.31 -15.96 5.02
C LEU A 49 -24.45 -15.50 5.95
N GLN A 50 -24.34 -14.30 6.53
CA GLN A 50 -25.35 -13.78 7.44
C GLN A 50 -26.71 -13.55 6.76
N ARG A 51 -26.73 -13.12 5.48
CA ARG A 51 -27.98 -13.06 4.69
C ARG A 51 -28.58 -14.43 4.41
N GLN A 52 -27.74 -15.46 4.26
CA GLN A 52 -28.21 -16.80 3.93
C GLN A 52 -28.79 -17.54 5.14
N PHE A 53 -28.33 -17.21 6.35
CA PHE A 53 -28.89 -17.73 7.60
C PHE A 53 -30.08 -16.91 8.10
N GLY A 54 -30.09 -15.59 7.95
CA GLY A 54 -31.21 -14.72 8.41
C GLY A 54 -32.47 -14.77 7.53
N SER A 55 -32.49 -15.56 6.46
CA SER A 55 -33.69 -15.81 5.63
C SER A 55 -34.29 -17.21 5.85
N ARG A 56 -33.85 -17.92 6.89
CA ARG A 56 -34.36 -19.25 7.26
C ARG A 56 -35.14 -19.28 8.58
N GLU A 57 -35.40 -18.13 9.18
CA GLU A 57 -36.35 -17.95 10.30
C GLU A 57 -37.53 -17.12 9.83
#